data_AF-A0A6G2U2N3-F1
#
_entry.id   AF-A0A6G2U2N3-F1
#
_cell.length_a   1.000
_cell.length_b   1.000
_cell.length_c   1.000
_cell.angle_alpha   90.00
_cell.angle_beta   90.00
_cell.angle_gamma   90.00
#
_symmetry.space_group_name_H-M   'P 1'
#
loop_
_entity.id
_entity.type
_entity.pdbx_description
1 polymer ?
#
loop_
_entity_poly.entity_id
_entity_poly.type
_entity_poly.pdbx_seq_one_letter_code
_entity_poly.pdbx_strand_id
1 'polypeptide(L)'
;MATSSRPSAPVTVPPKPTWSPGPQHRPVPWLRSTIRIRLTLLYGGMFLMAGIVLLTIIYILAANTLKEGTPEFRVFGNNIRVGIVGCPDLPSAGTVDEINSAISACIRNQRAMALHTFLNRSLIALVGLTIVAFAFGYAMAGRVLSPLGRITRTAQRVAGSDLHRRIELGGPDDELKELADTFDEMLDRLDRAFESQRRFVANASHELRTPLAINRTLLEVQLADPEASPELTQLGKTLLATNERSEQLVEGLLLLARSENKVVDKKPVDLAEVASQAVDQARTEAQTKGVELRGVRQQVFVQGNGVLLERIALNLVQNPVRYNVPEEGWV
;
A
#
# COMPACT_ATOMS: atom_id res chain seq x y z
N MET A 1 18.72 -65.10 -29.05
CA MET A 1 19.16 -63.86 -28.37
C MET A 1 17.98 -62.91 -28.33
N ALA A 2 17.29 -62.80 -27.19
CA ALA A 2 16.11 -61.95 -27.03
C ALA A 2 16.41 -60.92 -25.93
N THR A 3 16.52 -59.65 -26.32
CA THR A 3 16.72 -58.52 -25.41
C THR A 3 15.36 -57.95 -25.02
N SER A 4 14.94 -58.22 -23.80
CA SER A 4 13.75 -57.64 -23.16
C SER A 4 14.06 -56.20 -22.72
N SER A 5 13.47 -55.21 -23.38
CA SER A 5 13.47 -53.80 -22.96
C SER A 5 12.51 -53.60 -21.78
N ARG A 6 13.03 -53.07 -20.66
CA ARG A 6 12.21 -52.64 -19.52
C ARG A 6 11.50 -51.31 -19.84
N PRO A 7 10.23 -51.12 -19.43
CA PRO A 7 9.56 -49.83 -19.56
C PRO A 7 10.13 -48.79 -18.59
N SER A 8 10.24 -47.55 -19.06
CA SER A 8 10.70 -46.37 -18.31
C SER A 8 9.71 -46.00 -17.19
N ALA A 9 10.25 -45.64 -16.03
CA ALA A 9 9.46 -45.20 -14.88
C ALA A 9 8.73 -43.87 -15.17
N PRO A 10 7.50 -43.68 -14.68
CA PRO A 10 6.75 -42.43 -14.87
C PRO A 10 7.43 -41.27 -14.12
N VAL A 11 7.49 -40.11 -14.78
CA VAL A 11 8.01 -38.85 -14.22
C VAL A 11 7.16 -38.48 -13.01
N THR A 12 7.79 -38.42 -11.84
CA THR A 12 7.14 -37.99 -10.60
C THR A 12 6.85 -36.49 -10.67
N VAL A 13 5.57 -36.14 -10.77
CA VAL A 13 5.12 -34.76 -10.64
C VAL A 13 5.50 -34.26 -9.24
N PRO A 14 6.21 -33.12 -9.11
CA PRO A 14 6.55 -32.59 -7.79
C PRO A 14 5.26 -32.31 -6.99
N PRO A 15 5.25 -32.58 -5.67
CA PRO A 15 4.06 -32.41 -4.86
C PRO A 15 3.59 -30.95 -4.88
N LYS A 16 2.28 -30.77 -5.02
CA LYS A 16 1.62 -29.45 -5.01
C LYS A 16 2.04 -28.72 -3.72
N PRO A 17 2.55 -27.48 -3.78
CA PRO A 17 2.97 -26.75 -2.60
C PRO A 17 1.81 -26.66 -1.61
N THR A 18 2.03 -27.14 -0.38
CA THR A 18 1.03 -27.23 0.68
C THR A 18 0.74 -25.90 1.37
N TRP A 19 1.33 -24.81 0.87
CA TRP A 19 1.07 -23.48 1.38
C TRP A 19 -0.34 -23.03 0.98
N SER A 20 -1.27 -23.19 1.92
CA SER A 20 -2.53 -22.47 1.91
C SER A 20 -2.24 -21.10 2.53
N PRO A 21 -2.46 -19.96 1.84
CA PRO A 21 -2.44 -18.67 2.50
C PRO A 21 -3.48 -18.72 3.62
N GLY A 22 -3.01 -18.79 4.88
CA GLY A 22 -3.89 -18.68 6.03
C GLY A 22 -4.74 -17.42 5.88
N PRO A 23 -5.98 -17.40 6.41
CA PRO A 23 -6.85 -16.24 6.31
C PRO A 23 -6.08 -15.02 6.80
N GLN A 24 -5.71 -14.13 5.87
CA GLN A 24 -5.03 -12.89 6.19
C GLN A 24 -5.90 -12.18 7.22
N HIS A 25 -5.47 -12.20 8.48
CA HIS A 25 -6.13 -11.45 9.54
C HIS A 25 -5.96 -9.99 9.19
N ARG A 26 -6.90 -9.44 8.41
CA ARG A 26 -7.05 -8.01 8.22
C ARG A 26 -7.50 -7.50 9.59
N PRO A 27 -6.64 -6.80 10.34
CA PRO A 27 -7.04 -6.31 11.65
C PRO A 27 -8.26 -5.40 11.44
N VAL A 28 -9.28 -5.62 12.27
CA VAL A 28 -10.52 -4.84 12.29
C VAL A 28 -10.20 -3.33 12.28
N PRO A 29 -10.73 -2.55 11.32
CA PRO A 29 -10.25 -1.20 11.01
C PRO A 29 -10.43 -0.18 12.15
N TRP A 30 -11.35 -0.43 13.10
CA TRP A 30 -11.67 0.48 14.20
C TRP A 30 -10.66 0.45 15.36
N LEU A 31 -9.78 -0.57 15.44
CA LEU A 31 -8.75 -0.67 16.49
C LEU A 31 -7.37 -0.12 16.08
N ARG A 32 -7.20 0.34 14.83
CA ARG A 32 -5.97 1.05 14.47
C ARG A 32 -6.05 2.45 15.07
N SER A 33 -5.48 2.61 16.26
CA SER A 33 -5.15 3.93 16.79
C SER A 33 -4.30 4.64 15.75
N THR A 34 -4.93 5.50 14.96
CA THR A 34 -4.24 6.31 13.96
C THR A 34 -3.15 7.11 14.66
N ILE A 35 -2.03 7.36 13.97
CA ILE A 35 -0.92 8.17 14.50
C ILE A 35 -1.44 9.50 15.08
N ARG A 36 -2.52 10.04 14.47
CA ARG A 36 -3.30 11.18 14.96
C ARG A 36 -3.80 11.04 16.40
N ILE A 37 -4.44 9.92 16.75
CA ILE A 37 -4.96 9.69 18.12
C ILE A 37 -3.80 9.60 19.12
N ARG A 38 -2.71 8.92 18.75
CA ARG A 38 -1.53 8.78 19.63
C ARG A 38 -0.87 10.13 19.93
N LEU A 39 -0.61 10.94 18.91
CA LEU A 39 -0.03 12.28 19.07
C LEU A 39 -0.95 13.20 19.87
N THR A 40 -2.27 13.14 19.62
CA THR A 40 -3.24 13.94 20.37
C THR A 40 -3.26 13.57 21.85
N LEU A 41 -3.26 12.26 22.17
CA LEU A 41 -3.21 11.78 23.55
C LEU A 41 -1.90 12.16 24.24
N LEU A 42 -0.77 12.05 23.54
CA LEU A 42 0.54 12.36 24.10
C LEU A 42 0.67 13.86 24.40
N TYR A 43 0.40 14.74 23.43
CA TYR A 43 0.53 16.18 23.63
C TYR A 43 -0.57 16.75 24.52
N GLY A 44 -1.82 16.28 24.37
CA GLY A 44 -2.92 16.66 25.25
C GLY A 44 -2.67 16.22 26.71
N GLY A 45 -2.14 15.02 26.90
CA GLY A 45 -1.74 14.52 28.22
C GLY A 45 -0.58 15.32 28.83
N MET A 46 0.45 15.64 28.05
CA MET A 46 1.56 16.49 28.49
C MET A 46 1.08 17.89 28.90
N PHE A 47 0.17 18.48 28.13
CA PHE A 47 -0.44 19.78 28.44
C PHE A 47 -1.24 19.74 29.74
N LEU A 48 -2.06 18.71 29.94
CA LEU A 48 -2.83 18.52 31.18
C LEU A 48 -1.90 18.34 32.38
N MET A 49 -0.83 17.54 32.25
CA MET A 49 0.16 17.35 33.32
C MET A 49 0.86 18.67 33.68
N ALA A 50 1.30 19.44 32.68
CA ALA A 50 1.90 20.75 32.91
C ALA A 50 0.92 21.72 33.60
N GLY A 51 -0.36 21.70 33.19
CA GLY A 51 -1.42 22.50 33.81
C GLY A 51 -1.68 22.14 35.28
N ILE A 52 -1.71 20.84 35.61
CA ILE A 52 -1.85 20.36 37.00
C ILE A 52 -0.66 20.81 37.85
N VAL A 53 0.57 20.66 37.34
CA VAL A 53 1.78 21.08 38.06
C VAL A 53 1.77 22.60 38.30
N LEU A 54 1.47 23.39 37.27
CA LEU A 54 1.40 24.85 37.39
C LEU A 54 0.31 25.29 38.39
N LEU A 55 -0.88 24.70 38.32
CA LEU A 55 -1.97 24.99 39.26
C LEU A 55 -1.57 24.63 40.70
N THR A 56 -0.89 23.50 40.89
CA THR A 56 -0.38 23.08 42.21
C THR A 56 0.63 24.09 42.76
N ILE A 57 1.57 24.57 41.94
CA ILE A 57 2.54 25.59 42.34
C ILE A 57 1.83 26.89 42.72
N ILE A 58 0.91 27.38 41.88
CA ILE A 58 0.15 28.60 42.15
C ILE A 58 -0.67 28.47 43.44
N TYR A 59 -1.28 27.31 43.67
CA TYR A 59 -2.03 27.04 44.89
C TYR A 59 -1.12 27.09 46.14
N ILE A 60 0.04 26.44 46.09
CA ILE A 60 1.01 26.46 47.20
C ILE A 60 1.49 27.89 47.47
N LEU A 61 1.84 28.65 46.42
CA LEU A 61 2.25 30.05 46.55
C LEU A 61 1.14 30.90 47.17
N ALA A 62 -0.09 30.80 46.66
CA ALA A 62 -1.24 31.53 47.21
C ALA A 62 -1.52 31.15 48.67
N ALA A 63 -1.44 29.86 49.01
CA ALA A 63 -1.61 29.37 50.37
C ALA A 63 -0.50 29.91 51.31
N ASN A 64 0.74 30.02 50.83
CA ASN A 64 1.86 30.57 51.61
C ASN A 64 1.74 32.09 51.80
N THR A 65 1.44 32.85 50.74
CA THR A 65 1.23 34.31 50.84
C THR A 65 0.08 34.66 51.78
N LEU A 66 -1.02 33.89 51.75
CA LEU A 66 -2.13 34.06 52.70
C LEU A 66 -1.80 33.64 54.13
N LYS A 67 -0.72 32.88 54.36
CA LYS A 67 -0.23 32.53 55.71
C LYS A 67 0.64 33.64 56.30
N GLU A 68 1.45 34.28 55.48
CA GLU A 68 2.40 35.31 55.90
C GLU A 68 1.76 36.72 55.96
N GLY A 69 0.80 37.00 55.08
CA GLY A 69 0.13 38.30 54.98
C GLY A 69 -1.01 38.54 55.98
N THR A 70 -1.31 37.62 56.90
CA THR A 70 -2.30 37.82 57.97
C THR A 70 -1.61 38.44 59.19
N PRO A 71 -1.72 39.76 59.44
CA PRO A 71 -1.17 40.36 60.64
C PRO A 71 -1.78 39.74 61.91
N GLU A 72 -0.94 39.35 62.86
CA GLU A 72 -1.39 39.04 64.23
C GLU A 72 -1.90 40.34 64.87
N PHE A 73 -3.21 40.59 64.79
CA PHE A 73 -3.81 41.66 65.57
C PHE A 73 -3.84 41.23 67.04
N ARG A 74 -2.90 41.74 67.84
CA ARG A 74 -2.98 41.68 69.31
C ARG A 74 -3.56 42.99 69.82
N VAL A 75 -4.74 42.86 70.41
CA VAL A 75 -5.57 43.94 70.90
C VAL A 75 -5.11 44.31 72.32
N PHE A 76 -4.59 45.53 72.53
CA PHE A 76 -4.16 46.03 73.85
C PHE A 76 -5.07 47.19 74.30
N GLY A 77 -5.84 47.01 75.39
CA GLY A 77 -6.64 48.07 76.03
C GLY A 77 -8.15 47.79 76.18
N ASN A 78 -8.84 48.59 77.00
CA ASN A 78 -10.20 48.31 77.49
C ASN A 78 -11.39 48.80 76.63
N ASN A 79 -11.19 49.49 75.51
CA ASN A 79 -12.31 50.00 74.68
C ASN A 79 -11.97 49.93 73.19
N ILE A 80 -12.52 48.94 72.47
CA ILE A 80 -12.12 48.69 71.07
C ILE A 80 -13.35 48.43 70.21
N ARG A 81 -13.62 49.34 69.27
CA ARG A 81 -14.57 49.13 68.18
C ARG A 81 -13.82 48.53 67.00
N VAL A 82 -14.03 47.24 66.78
CA VAL A 82 -13.39 46.49 65.69
C VAL A 82 -14.15 46.77 64.39
N GLY A 83 -13.59 47.62 63.54
CA GLY A 83 -14.08 47.83 62.17
C GLY A 83 -13.42 46.86 61.18
N ILE A 84 -13.52 45.55 61.41
CA ILE A 84 -12.99 44.57 60.45
C ILE A 84 -14.11 44.19 59.47
N VAL A 85 -14.00 44.68 58.24
CA VAL A 85 -14.88 44.33 57.13
C VAL A 85 -14.72 42.84 56.81
N GLY A 86 -15.75 42.02 57.07
CA GLY A 86 -15.83 40.64 56.59
C GLY A 86 -15.96 39.53 57.64
N CYS A 87 -16.03 39.87 58.93
CA CYS A 87 -16.26 38.90 60.01
C CYS A 87 -17.59 39.18 60.74
N PRO A 88 -18.72 38.60 60.29
CA PRO A 88 -20.06 38.94 60.81
C PRO A 88 -20.32 38.41 62.23
N ASP A 89 -19.63 37.35 62.66
CA ASP A 89 -19.86 36.68 63.95
C ASP A 89 -18.88 37.10 65.05
N LEU A 90 -18.29 38.30 64.95
CA LEU A 90 -17.41 38.81 66.00
C LEU A 90 -18.25 39.25 67.22
N PRO A 91 -17.95 38.76 68.43
CA PRO A 91 -18.64 39.22 69.63
C PRO A 91 -18.37 40.72 69.85
N SER A 92 -19.43 41.49 70.12
CA SER A 92 -19.34 42.95 70.34
C SER A 92 -18.77 43.33 71.71
N ALA A 93 -18.73 42.37 72.63
CA ALA A 93 -18.13 42.47 73.96
C ALA A 93 -17.70 41.07 74.42
N GLY A 94 -16.58 40.99 75.13
CA GLY A 94 -16.00 39.75 75.63
C GLY A 94 -14.62 40.00 76.22
N THR A 95 -14.01 38.96 76.78
CA THR A 95 -12.61 39.04 77.22
C THR A 95 -11.67 39.16 76.00
N VAL A 96 -10.46 39.68 76.23
CA VAL A 96 -9.44 39.83 75.17
C VAL A 96 -9.16 38.49 74.48
N ASP A 97 -9.16 37.39 75.23
CA ASP A 97 -8.90 36.05 74.70
C ASP A 97 -10.05 35.51 73.83
N GLU A 98 -11.31 35.76 74.24
CA GLU A 98 -12.49 35.42 73.44
C GLU A 98 -12.48 36.17 72.10
N ILE A 99 -12.15 37.46 72.12
CA ILE A 99 -12.06 38.29 70.91
C ILE A 99 -10.92 37.82 70.01
N ASN A 100 -9.73 37.56 70.56
CA ASN A 100 -8.58 37.07 69.79
C ASN A 100 -8.85 35.69 69.15
N SER A 101 -9.50 34.78 69.89
CA SER A 101 -9.85 33.46 69.36
C SER A 101 -10.88 33.54 68.23
N ALA A 102 -11.90 34.40 68.36
CA ALA A 102 -12.91 34.65 67.33
C ALA A 102 -12.32 35.28 66.06
N ILE A 103 -11.39 36.25 66.20
CA ILE A 103 -10.66 36.83 65.06
C ILE A 103 -9.84 35.75 64.33
N SER A 104 -9.10 34.92 65.07
CA SER A 104 -8.29 33.85 64.48
C SER A 104 -9.15 32.81 63.73
N ALA A 105 -10.34 32.49 64.26
CA ALA A 105 -11.27 31.58 63.62
C ALA A 105 -11.87 32.17 62.35
N CYS A 106 -12.25 33.46 62.38
CA CYS A 106 -12.75 34.14 61.20
C CYS A 106 -11.71 34.20 60.07
N ILE A 107 -10.46 34.59 60.37
CA ILE A 107 -9.37 34.65 59.38
C ILE A 107 -9.13 33.28 58.75
N ARG A 108 -9.11 32.21 59.55
CA ARG A 108 -9.00 30.82 59.04
C ARG A 108 -10.15 30.46 58.10
N ASN A 109 -11.38 30.82 58.46
CA ASN A 109 -12.57 30.53 57.65
C ASN A 109 -12.56 31.31 56.32
N GLN A 110 -12.25 32.61 56.35
CA GLN A 110 -12.12 33.43 55.15
C GLN A 110 -11.02 32.89 54.21
N ARG A 111 -9.87 32.49 54.76
CA ARG A 111 -8.78 31.87 53.98
C ARG A 111 -9.24 30.58 53.32
N ALA A 112 -9.95 29.71 54.05
CA ALA A 112 -10.46 28.46 53.50
C ALA A 112 -11.45 28.71 52.35
N MET A 113 -12.38 29.67 52.51
CA MET A 113 -13.34 30.04 51.47
C MET A 113 -12.65 30.65 50.23
N ALA A 114 -11.64 31.50 50.43
CA ALA A 114 -10.86 32.09 49.34
C ALA A 114 -10.10 31.03 48.54
N LEU A 115 -9.38 30.12 49.23
CA LEU A 115 -8.65 29.03 48.59
C LEU A 115 -9.58 28.05 47.87
N HIS A 116 -10.72 27.70 48.47
CA HIS A 116 -11.71 26.81 47.85
C HIS A 116 -12.30 27.42 46.57
N THR A 117 -12.69 28.69 46.63
CA THR A 117 -13.23 29.41 45.45
C THR A 117 -12.18 29.53 44.35
N PHE A 118 -10.93 29.82 44.71
CA PHE A 118 -9.81 29.89 43.78
C PHE A 118 -9.53 28.54 43.11
N LEU A 119 -9.46 27.45 43.88
CA LEU A 119 -9.26 26.10 43.37
C LEU A 119 -10.37 25.70 42.41
N ASN A 120 -11.63 25.91 42.79
CA ASN A 120 -12.77 25.50 41.96
C ASN A 120 -12.78 26.24 40.61
N ARG A 121 -12.59 27.57 40.62
CA ARG A 121 -12.49 28.36 39.39
C ARG A 121 -11.29 27.95 38.52
N SER A 122 -10.13 27.70 39.15
CA SER A 122 -8.93 27.26 38.45
C SER A 122 -9.08 25.88 37.83
N LEU A 123 -9.78 24.95 38.50
CA LEU A 123 -10.04 23.61 38.00
C LEU A 123 -11.01 23.63 36.81
N ILE A 124 -12.07 24.43 36.86
CA ILE A 124 -12.99 24.65 35.73
C ILE A 124 -12.22 25.21 34.52
N ALA A 125 -11.36 26.23 34.75
CA ALA A 125 -10.53 26.80 33.71
C ALA A 125 -9.56 25.76 33.11
N LEU A 126 -8.93 24.93 33.96
CA LEU A 126 -8.02 23.87 33.52
C LEU A 126 -8.73 22.82 32.65
N VAL A 127 -9.92 22.38 33.05
CA VAL A 127 -10.72 21.43 32.25
C VAL A 127 -11.08 22.03 30.90
N GLY A 128 -11.56 23.28 30.86
CA GLY A 128 -11.87 23.98 29.62
C GLY A 128 -10.66 24.11 28.70
N LEU A 129 -9.52 24.54 29.23
CA LEU A 129 -8.28 24.70 28.48
C LEU A 129 -7.74 23.36 27.97
N THR A 130 -7.87 22.29 28.76
CA THR A 130 -7.52 20.92 28.35
C THR A 130 -8.35 20.50 27.15
N ILE A 131 -9.67 20.65 27.19
CA ILE A 131 -10.55 20.28 26.06
C ILE A 131 -10.12 21.01 24.79
N VAL A 132 -9.83 22.31 24.89
CA VAL A 132 -9.33 23.13 23.76
C VAL A 132 -7.99 22.62 23.26
N ALA A 133 -7.05 22.29 24.15
CA ALA A 133 -5.74 21.76 23.78
C ALA A 133 -5.86 20.41 23.04
N PHE A 134 -6.73 19.50 23.49
CA PHE A 134 -7.00 18.23 22.80
C PHE A 134 -7.64 18.45 21.43
N ALA A 135 -8.63 19.35 21.32
CA ALA A 135 -9.27 19.67 20.05
C ALA A 135 -8.27 20.27 19.05
N PHE A 136 -7.43 21.20 19.50
CA PHE A 136 -6.38 21.81 18.68
C PHE A 136 -5.30 20.79 18.27
N GLY A 137 -4.83 19.96 19.20
CA GLY A 137 -3.87 18.90 18.93
C GLY A 137 -4.40 17.90 17.90
N TYR A 138 -5.68 17.53 17.99
CA TYR A 138 -6.32 16.65 17.02
C TYR A 138 -6.42 17.29 15.63
N ALA A 139 -6.80 18.57 15.55
CA ALA A 139 -6.88 19.31 14.29
C ALA A 139 -5.49 19.42 13.63
N MET A 140 -4.47 19.82 14.40
CA MET A 140 -3.11 20.02 13.91
C MET A 140 -2.47 18.71 13.45
N ALA A 141 -2.58 17.64 14.24
CA ALA A 141 -2.10 16.31 13.84
C ALA A 141 -2.75 15.83 12.53
N GLY A 142 -4.05 16.13 12.33
CA GLY A 142 -4.74 15.84 11.08
C GLY A 142 -4.15 16.59 9.88
N ARG A 143 -3.81 17.87 10.06
CA ARG A 143 -3.23 18.69 8.99
C ARG A 143 -1.81 18.23 8.63
N VAL A 144 -0.96 17.97 9.62
CA VAL A 144 0.43 17.52 9.42
C VAL A 144 0.49 16.11 8.80
N LEU A 145 -0.41 15.20 9.18
CA LEU A 145 -0.42 13.82 8.68
C LEU A 145 -1.23 13.65 7.38
N SER A 146 -1.98 14.66 6.93
CA SER A 146 -2.79 14.59 5.70
C SER A 146 -1.98 14.18 4.45
N PRO A 147 -0.76 14.72 4.22
CA PRO A 147 0.08 14.33 3.08
C PRO A 147 0.42 12.84 3.01
N LEU A 148 0.63 12.16 4.14
CA LEU A 148 0.93 10.72 4.17
C LEU A 148 -0.16 9.89 3.48
N GLY A 149 -1.42 10.27 3.69
CA GLY A 149 -2.54 9.61 3.03
C GLY A 149 -2.51 9.78 1.51
N ARG A 150 -1.97 10.88 0.98
CA ARG A 150 -1.76 11.07 -0.47
C ARG A 150 -0.65 10.15 -0.97
N ILE A 151 0.51 10.15 -0.29
CA ILE A 151 1.67 9.31 -0.62
C ILE A 151 1.25 7.83 -0.68
N THR A 152 0.60 7.31 0.37
CA THR A 152 0.15 5.91 0.42
C THR A 152 -0.83 5.56 -0.70
N ARG A 153 -1.80 6.44 -0.99
CA ARG A 153 -2.78 6.21 -2.07
C ARG A 153 -2.12 6.23 -3.45
N THR A 154 -1.13 7.09 -3.67
CA THR A 154 -0.39 7.10 -4.93
C THR A 154 0.46 5.84 -5.06
N ALA A 155 1.21 5.46 -4.03
CA ALA A 155 1.99 4.21 -4.01
C ALA A 155 1.13 2.97 -4.30
N GLN A 156 -0.06 2.85 -3.67
CA GLN A 156 -0.99 1.74 -3.92
C GLN A 156 -1.52 1.71 -5.36
N ARG A 157 -1.73 2.87 -5.97
CA ARG A 157 -2.23 2.97 -7.36
C ARG A 157 -1.13 2.65 -8.38
N VAL A 158 0.09 3.10 -8.11
CA VAL A 158 1.26 2.81 -8.95
C VAL A 158 1.54 1.32 -8.99
N ALA A 159 1.46 0.63 -7.84
CA ALA A 159 1.62 -0.82 -7.76
C ALA A 159 0.61 -1.63 -8.60
N GLY A 160 -0.54 -1.04 -8.94
CA GLY A 160 -1.64 -1.75 -9.61
C GLY A 160 -1.73 -1.54 -11.12
N SER A 161 -1.31 -0.39 -11.68
CA SER A 161 -1.62 -0.11 -13.09
C SER A 161 -0.94 1.09 -13.77
N ASP A 162 -0.24 1.97 -13.05
CA ASP A 162 0.16 3.27 -13.62
C ASP A 162 1.46 3.81 -13.02
N LEU A 163 2.58 3.48 -13.68
CA LEU A 163 3.94 3.88 -13.29
C LEU A 163 4.27 5.33 -13.64
N HIS A 164 3.47 6.01 -14.45
CA HIS A 164 3.69 7.41 -14.86
C HIS A 164 3.20 8.42 -13.82
N ARG A 165 2.43 7.96 -12.82
CA ARG A 165 1.90 8.85 -11.80
C ARG A 165 3.00 9.27 -10.83
N ARG A 166 2.99 10.53 -10.42
CA ARG A 166 3.86 11.10 -9.39
C ARG A 166 3.03 11.58 -8.21
N ILE A 167 3.66 11.70 -7.04
CA ILE A 167 3.02 12.22 -5.82
C ILE A 167 2.87 13.72 -5.94
N GLU A 168 3.90 14.41 -6.43
CA GLU A 168 3.97 15.87 -6.62
C GLU A 168 3.46 16.60 -5.37
N LEU A 169 4.17 16.37 -4.26
CA LEU A 169 3.77 16.96 -2.99
C LEU A 169 4.15 18.46 -2.98
N GLY A 170 3.14 19.31 -3.18
CA GLY A 170 3.25 20.73 -2.91
C GLY A 170 3.33 21.03 -1.40
N GLY A 171 3.97 22.14 -1.04
CA GLY A 171 4.18 22.52 0.36
C GLY A 171 5.60 23.05 0.62
N PRO A 172 5.91 23.34 1.89
CA PRO A 172 7.25 23.71 2.33
C PRO A 172 8.23 22.54 2.16
N ASP A 173 9.52 22.85 2.12
CA ASP A 173 10.61 21.86 2.06
C ASP A 173 10.82 21.22 3.45
N ASP A 174 9.89 20.33 3.82
CA ASP A 174 9.93 19.54 5.06
C ASP A 174 10.23 18.06 4.80
N GLU A 175 10.37 17.26 5.86
CA GLU A 175 10.70 15.83 5.77
C GLU A 175 9.64 15.02 5.01
N LEU A 176 8.39 15.50 4.97
CA LEU A 176 7.33 14.84 4.19
C LEU A 176 7.48 15.13 2.69
N LYS A 177 7.90 16.34 2.32
CA LYS A 177 8.23 16.69 0.94
C LYS A 177 9.45 15.91 0.46
N GLU A 178 10.52 15.88 1.24
CA GLU A 178 11.73 15.10 0.90
C GLU A 178 11.42 13.62 0.68
N LEU A 179 10.56 13.03 1.53
CA LEU A 179 10.09 11.66 1.36
C LEU A 179 9.29 11.47 0.05
N ALA A 180 8.40 12.41 -0.28
CA ALA A 180 7.63 12.37 -1.51
C ALA A 180 8.53 12.47 -2.75
N ASP A 181 9.50 13.39 -2.73
CA ASP A 181 10.45 13.61 -3.83
C ASP A 181 11.34 12.37 -4.02
N THR A 182 11.83 11.77 -2.94
CA THR A 182 12.59 10.51 -2.99
C THR A 182 11.76 9.37 -3.60
N PHE A 183 10.47 9.30 -3.26
CA PHE A 183 9.58 8.29 -3.83
C PHE A 183 9.34 8.53 -5.32
N ASP A 184 9.14 9.78 -5.73
CA ASP A 184 9.00 10.16 -7.14
C ASP A 184 10.29 9.85 -7.93
N GLU A 185 11.48 10.04 -7.35
CA GLU A 185 12.75 9.64 -7.99
C GLU A 185 12.85 8.11 -8.17
N MET A 186 12.42 7.32 -7.17
CA MET A 186 12.35 5.87 -7.30
C MET A 186 11.40 5.45 -8.43
N LEU A 187 10.23 6.11 -8.55
CA LEU A 187 9.28 5.85 -9.62
C LEU A 187 9.86 6.18 -11.00
N ASP A 188 10.57 7.30 -11.11
CA ASP A 188 11.29 7.69 -12.32
C ASP A 188 12.34 6.67 -12.74
N ARG A 189 13.12 6.15 -11.78
CA ARG A 189 14.12 5.11 -12.04
C ARG A 189 13.46 3.81 -12.54
N LEU A 190 12.33 3.42 -11.94
CA LEU A 190 11.57 2.25 -12.40
C LEU A 190 11.01 2.44 -13.80
N ASP A 191 10.41 3.59 -14.09
CA ASP A 191 9.84 3.91 -15.41
C ASP A 191 10.90 3.86 -16.51
N ARG A 192 12.08 4.47 -16.26
CA ARG A 192 13.24 4.36 -17.17
C ARG A 192 13.72 2.93 -17.36
N ALA A 193 13.72 2.11 -16.31
CA ALA A 193 14.14 0.71 -16.39
C ALA A 193 13.17 -0.11 -17.26
N PHE A 194 11.86 0.05 -17.08
CA PHE A 194 10.85 -0.63 -17.90
C PHE A 194 10.88 -0.17 -19.36
N GLU A 195 11.06 1.13 -19.60
CA GLU A 195 11.18 1.66 -20.96
C GLU A 195 12.43 1.12 -21.67
N SER A 196 13.55 1.03 -20.95
CA SER A 196 14.79 0.42 -21.45
C SER A 196 14.60 -1.07 -21.76
N GLN A 197 13.96 -1.83 -20.86
CA GLN A 197 13.61 -3.23 -21.09
C GLN A 197 12.73 -3.38 -22.34
N ARG A 198 11.72 -2.51 -22.52
CA ARG A 198 10.85 -2.53 -23.70
C ARG A 198 11.62 -2.28 -24.99
N ARG A 199 12.50 -1.28 -25.01
CA ARG A 199 13.37 -0.98 -26.17
C ARG A 199 14.33 -2.13 -26.46
N PHE A 200 14.92 -2.72 -25.42
CA PHE A 200 15.79 -3.89 -25.56
C PHE A 200 15.06 -5.09 -26.19
N VAL A 201 13.87 -5.44 -25.67
CA VAL A 201 13.05 -6.53 -26.22
C VAL A 201 12.64 -6.25 -27.67
N ALA A 202 12.26 -5.01 -27.99
CA ALA A 202 11.91 -4.64 -29.36
C ALA A 202 13.11 -4.79 -30.30
N ASN A 203 14.28 -4.27 -29.94
CA ASN A 203 15.50 -4.36 -30.75
C ASN A 203 15.97 -5.81 -30.90
N ALA A 204 16.03 -6.57 -29.80
CA ALA A 204 16.39 -7.98 -29.82
C ALA A 204 15.46 -8.80 -30.74
N SER A 205 14.17 -8.44 -30.82
CA SER A 205 13.24 -9.08 -31.74
C SER A 205 13.67 -8.95 -33.20
N HIS A 206 14.10 -7.76 -33.61
CA HIS A 206 14.50 -7.48 -34.98
C HIS A 206 15.88 -8.08 -35.31
N GLU A 207 16.84 -7.92 -34.39
CA GLU A 207 18.20 -8.43 -34.56
C GLU A 207 18.26 -9.96 -34.58
N LEU A 208 17.34 -10.67 -33.89
CA LEU A 208 17.29 -12.13 -33.92
C LEU A 208 16.48 -12.69 -35.10
N ARG A 209 15.42 -11.99 -35.54
CA ARG A 209 14.57 -12.47 -36.66
C ARG A 209 15.32 -12.46 -37.99
N THR A 210 16.17 -11.45 -38.22
CA THR A 210 16.94 -11.30 -39.45
C THR A 210 17.86 -12.50 -39.75
N PRO A 211 18.76 -12.93 -38.85
CA PRO A 211 19.64 -14.08 -39.10
C PRO A 211 18.86 -15.40 -39.21
N LEU A 212 17.76 -15.58 -38.46
CA LEU A 212 16.91 -16.77 -38.58
C LEU A 212 16.22 -16.85 -39.94
N ALA A 213 15.69 -15.73 -40.45
CA ALA A 213 15.10 -15.67 -41.78
C ALA A 213 16.13 -15.91 -42.90
N ILE A 214 17.36 -15.41 -42.74
CA ILE A 214 18.46 -15.68 -43.67
C ILE A 214 18.81 -17.18 -43.66
N ASN A 215 18.98 -17.79 -42.48
CA ASN A 215 19.26 -19.22 -42.36
C ASN A 215 18.15 -20.08 -43.00
N ARG A 216 16.89 -19.74 -42.73
CA ARG A 216 15.73 -20.37 -43.36
C ARG A 216 15.82 -20.30 -44.88
N THR A 217 16.05 -19.12 -45.43
CA THR A 217 16.14 -18.90 -46.88
C THR A 217 17.27 -19.72 -47.50
N LEU A 218 18.45 -19.73 -46.88
CA LEU A 218 19.60 -20.51 -47.35
C LEU A 218 19.30 -22.02 -47.34
N LEU A 219 18.65 -22.52 -46.28
CA LEU A 219 18.25 -23.92 -46.18
C LEU A 219 17.15 -24.29 -47.19
N GLU A 220 16.16 -23.43 -47.41
CA GLU A 220 15.10 -23.62 -48.40
C GLU A 220 15.67 -23.64 -49.83
N VAL A 221 16.61 -22.74 -50.15
CA VAL A 221 17.32 -22.72 -51.44
C VAL A 221 18.13 -24.01 -51.64
N GLN A 222 18.88 -24.45 -50.63
CA GLN A 222 19.67 -25.67 -50.72
C GLN A 222 18.80 -26.93 -50.86
N LEU A 223 17.61 -26.95 -50.23
CA LEU A 223 16.65 -28.05 -50.35
C LEU A 223 15.89 -28.06 -51.68
N ALA A 224 15.88 -26.95 -52.41
CA ALA A 224 15.26 -26.85 -53.73
C ALA A 224 16.18 -27.34 -54.87
N ASP A 225 17.46 -27.60 -54.59
CA ASP A 225 18.43 -28.12 -55.57
C ASP A 225 18.11 -29.58 -55.96
N PRO A 226 17.76 -29.87 -57.23
CA PRO A 226 17.45 -31.22 -57.69
C PRO A 226 18.64 -32.19 -57.67
N GLU A 227 19.88 -31.68 -57.65
CA GLU A 227 21.10 -32.49 -57.66
C GLU A 227 21.62 -32.79 -56.24
N ALA A 228 20.94 -32.32 -55.20
CA ALA A 228 21.34 -32.55 -53.82
C ALA A 228 21.31 -34.05 -53.44
N SER A 229 22.36 -34.52 -52.77
CA SER A 229 22.40 -35.91 -52.30
C SER A 229 21.28 -36.19 -51.28
N PRO A 230 20.81 -37.44 -51.16
CA PRO A 230 19.80 -37.82 -50.17
C PRO A 230 20.21 -37.47 -48.73
N GLU A 231 21.50 -37.60 -48.42
CA GLU A 231 22.09 -37.28 -47.11
C GLU A 231 22.07 -35.77 -46.82
N LEU A 232 22.44 -34.95 -47.81
CA LEU A 232 22.38 -33.48 -47.70
C LEU A 232 20.93 -32.99 -47.57
N THR A 233 20.00 -33.62 -48.30
CA THR A 233 18.57 -33.32 -48.20
C THR A 233 18.03 -33.61 -46.79
N GLN A 234 18.40 -34.76 -46.22
CA GLN A 234 18.00 -35.14 -44.86
C GLN A 234 18.59 -34.18 -43.80
N LEU A 235 19.86 -33.79 -43.96
CA LEU A 235 20.51 -32.82 -43.09
C LEU A 235 19.84 -31.44 -43.18
N GLY A 236 19.58 -30.95 -44.40
CA GLY A 236 18.89 -29.68 -44.65
C GLY A 236 17.50 -29.63 -44.00
N LYS A 237 16.70 -30.71 -44.13
CA LYS A 237 15.39 -30.82 -43.46
C LYS A 237 15.52 -30.77 -41.93
N THR A 238 16.54 -31.42 -41.37
CA THR A 238 16.79 -31.42 -39.92
C THR A 238 17.19 -30.04 -39.41
N LEU A 239 18.06 -29.34 -40.15
CA LEU A 239 18.46 -27.96 -39.84
C LEU A 239 17.29 -26.99 -39.98
N LEU A 240 16.46 -27.13 -41.01
CA LEU A 240 15.27 -26.30 -41.21
C LEU A 240 14.30 -26.46 -40.03
N ALA A 241 13.99 -27.69 -39.65
CA ALA A 241 13.13 -27.97 -38.49
C ALA A 241 13.73 -27.49 -37.15
N THR A 242 15.06 -27.33 -37.06
CA THR A 242 15.74 -26.76 -35.89
C THR A 242 15.70 -25.23 -35.90
N ASN A 243 15.84 -24.61 -37.07
CA ASN A 243 15.71 -23.17 -37.28
C ASN A 243 14.28 -22.71 -36.97
N GLU A 244 13.27 -23.42 -37.47
CA GLU A 244 11.85 -23.15 -37.17
C GLU A 244 11.53 -23.25 -35.68
N ARG A 245 12.12 -24.23 -34.96
CA ARG A 245 11.99 -24.32 -33.49
C ARG A 245 12.65 -23.14 -32.79
N SER A 246 13.81 -22.70 -33.25
CA SER A 246 14.50 -21.52 -32.72
C SER A 246 13.69 -20.24 -32.95
N GLU A 247 13.09 -20.08 -34.13
CA GLU A 247 12.16 -18.99 -34.44
C GLU A 247 10.97 -18.98 -33.48
N GLN A 248 10.30 -20.13 -33.30
CA GLN A 248 9.16 -20.25 -32.38
C GLN A 248 9.53 -19.91 -30.92
N LEU A 249 10.71 -20.36 -30.45
CA LEU A 249 11.19 -20.05 -29.10
C LEU A 249 11.48 -18.57 -28.93
N VAL A 250 12.21 -17.96 -29.86
CA VAL A 250 12.55 -16.54 -29.82
C VAL A 250 11.29 -15.69 -29.86
N GLU A 251 10.36 -15.98 -30.79
CA GLU A 251 9.08 -15.27 -30.83
C GLU A 251 8.26 -15.43 -29.54
N GLY A 252 8.25 -16.62 -28.95
CA GLY A 252 7.57 -16.89 -27.68
C GLY A 252 8.16 -16.09 -26.52
N LEU A 253 9.49 -16.06 -26.39
CA LEU A 253 10.19 -15.29 -25.34
C LEU A 253 9.96 -13.78 -25.49
N LEU A 254 10.02 -13.27 -26.73
CA LEU A 254 9.80 -11.85 -27.01
C LEU A 254 8.33 -11.45 -26.80
N LEU A 255 7.40 -12.33 -27.13
CA LEU A 255 5.98 -12.15 -26.84
C LEU A 255 5.74 -12.10 -25.32
N LEU A 256 6.34 -13.02 -24.57
CA LEU A 256 6.25 -13.05 -23.10
C LEU A 256 6.77 -11.74 -22.51
N ALA A 257 7.97 -11.32 -22.90
CA ALA A 257 8.58 -10.08 -22.44
C ALA A 257 7.79 -8.82 -22.84
N ARG A 258 7.01 -8.87 -23.95
CA ARG A 258 6.06 -7.81 -24.32
C ARG A 258 4.76 -7.88 -23.52
N SER A 259 4.29 -9.07 -23.14
CA SER A 259 3.01 -9.30 -22.45
C SER A 259 3.00 -8.86 -20.98
N GLU A 260 4.18 -8.82 -20.33
CA GLU A 260 4.33 -8.24 -18.99
C GLU A 260 4.04 -6.73 -18.98
N ASN A 261 3.97 -6.09 -20.16
CA ASN A 261 3.61 -4.69 -20.30
C ASN A 261 2.12 -4.51 -20.58
N LYS A 262 1.56 -3.41 -20.07
CA LYS A 262 0.15 -3.01 -20.22
C LYS A 262 -0.28 -3.08 -21.69
N VAL A 263 -1.34 -3.85 -21.99
CA VAL A 263 -1.94 -3.90 -23.34
C VAL A 263 -2.54 -2.53 -23.66
N VAL A 264 -1.82 -1.72 -24.44
CA VAL A 264 -2.17 -0.30 -24.71
C VAL A 264 -3.35 -0.16 -25.66
N ASP A 265 -3.57 -1.14 -26.56
CA ASP A 265 -4.66 -1.13 -27.53
C ASP A 265 -5.68 -2.24 -27.24
N LYS A 266 -6.70 -1.90 -26.43
CA LYS A 266 -7.90 -2.73 -26.27
C LYS A 266 -8.98 -2.24 -27.22
N LYS A 267 -9.44 -3.12 -28.09
CA LYS A 267 -10.58 -2.89 -28.99
C LYS A 267 -11.60 -4.01 -28.76
N PRO A 268 -12.88 -3.81 -29.13
CA PRO A 268 -13.83 -4.90 -29.23
C PRO A 268 -13.31 -5.94 -30.25
N VAL A 269 -13.13 -7.19 -29.81
CA VAL A 269 -12.68 -8.31 -30.64
C VAL A 269 -13.70 -9.43 -30.53
N ASP A 270 -14.13 -9.97 -31.67
CA ASP A 270 -15.01 -11.13 -31.75
C ASP A 270 -14.22 -12.42 -31.53
N LEU A 271 -14.46 -13.10 -30.41
CA LEU A 271 -13.77 -14.35 -30.09
C LEU A 271 -14.14 -15.50 -31.04
N ALA A 272 -15.30 -15.46 -31.70
CA ALA A 272 -15.68 -16.51 -32.65
C ALA A 272 -14.81 -16.47 -33.91
N GLU A 273 -14.48 -15.26 -34.38
CA GLU A 273 -13.58 -15.04 -35.51
C GLU A 273 -12.15 -15.49 -35.16
N VAL A 274 -11.66 -15.06 -33.98
CA VAL A 274 -10.34 -15.44 -33.46
C VAL A 274 -10.19 -16.96 -33.33
N ALA A 275 -11.19 -17.63 -32.75
CA ALA A 275 -11.17 -19.08 -32.62
C ALA A 275 -11.24 -19.80 -33.97
N SER A 276 -11.99 -19.25 -34.93
CA SER A 276 -12.08 -19.82 -36.28
C SER A 276 -10.74 -19.78 -37.00
N GLN A 277 -10.05 -18.64 -36.96
CA GLN A 277 -8.71 -18.50 -37.54
C GLN A 277 -7.71 -19.47 -36.92
N ALA A 278 -7.72 -19.62 -35.59
CA ALA A 278 -6.84 -20.56 -34.89
C ALA A 278 -7.10 -22.03 -35.29
N VAL A 279 -8.37 -22.43 -35.39
CA VAL A 279 -8.77 -23.78 -35.84
C VAL A 279 -8.35 -24.03 -37.29
N ASP A 280 -8.55 -23.06 -38.18
CA ASP A 280 -8.18 -23.21 -39.59
C ASP A 280 -6.66 -23.31 -39.77
N GLN A 281 -5.87 -22.56 -38.98
CA GLN A 281 -4.41 -22.66 -38.98
C GLN A 281 -3.91 -24.02 -38.46
N ALA A 282 -4.60 -24.66 -37.50
CA ALA A 282 -4.22 -25.95 -36.94
C ALA A 282 -4.74 -27.17 -37.73
N ARG A 283 -5.65 -26.96 -38.70
CA ARG A 283 -6.39 -28.02 -39.40
C ARG A 283 -5.48 -29.04 -40.09
N THR A 284 -4.46 -28.59 -40.82
CA THR A 284 -3.53 -29.48 -41.54
C THR A 284 -2.72 -30.35 -40.59
N GLU A 285 -2.26 -29.78 -39.47
CA GLU A 285 -1.50 -30.52 -38.45
C GLU A 285 -2.41 -31.54 -37.73
N ALA A 286 -3.65 -31.15 -37.42
CA ALA A 286 -4.64 -32.02 -36.80
C ALA A 286 -4.99 -33.22 -37.71
N GLN A 287 -5.21 -33.00 -39.01
CA GLN A 287 -5.46 -34.07 -39.97
C GLN A 287 -4.29 -35.05 -40.08
N THR A 288 -3.06 -34.53 -40.11
CA THR A 288 -1.85 -35.36 -40.19
C THR A 288 -1.70 -36.25 -38.96
N LYS A 289 -2.16 -35.77 -37.80
CA LYS A 289 -2.12 -36.50 -36.52
C LYS A 289 -3.38 -37.30 -36.19
N GLY A 290 -4.39 -37.30 -37.06
CA GLY A 290 -5.66 -38.00 -36.81
C GLY A 290 -6.50 -37.39 -35.66
N VAL A 291 -6.29 -36.11 -35.34
CA VAL A 291 -6.99 -35.40 -34.26
C VAL A 291 -8.22 -34.69 -34.80
N GLU A 292 -9.38 -34.90 -34.18
CA GLU A 292 -10.62 -34.24 -34.55
C GLU A 292 -10.76 -32.87 -33.86
N LEU A 293 -11.01 -31.81 -34.62
CA LEU A 293 -11.28 -30.48 -34.07
C LEU A 293 -12.79 -30.27 -33.92
N ARG A 294 -13.27 -30.13 -32.67
CA ARG A 294 -14.69 -29.95 -32.32
C ARG A 294 -14.88 -28.60 -31.64
N GLY A 295 -16.00 -27.93 -31.89
CA GLY A 295 -16.28 -26.69 -31.16
C GLY A 295 -17.55 -25.97 -31.60
N VAL A 296 -18.17 -25.28 -30.63
CA VAL A 296 -19.28 -24.37 -30.86
C VAL A 296 -18.72 -22.96 -30.96
N ARG A 297 -19.09 -22.23 -32.02
CA ARG A 297 -18.67 -20.85 -32.25
C ARG A 297 -19.89 -19.95 -32.11
N GLN A 298 -19.91 -19.16 -31.05
CA GLN A 298 -20.92 -18.14 -30.80
C GLN A 298 -20.23 -16.78 -30.70
N GLN A 299 -20.87 -15.76 -31.27
CA GLN A 299 -20.30 -14.42 -31.31
C GLN A 299 -20.21 -13.83 -29.90
N VAL A 300 -18.99 -13.51 -29.47
CA VAL A 300 -18.72 -12.94 -28.15
C VAL A 300 -17.65 -11.87 -28.29
N PHE A 301 -18.00 -10.63 -27.93
CA PHE A 301 -17.07 -9.50 -27.99
C PHE A 301 -16.37 -9.30 -26.66
N VAL A 302 -15.03 -9.20 -26.69
CA VAL A 302 -14.20 -8.85 -25.53
C VAL A 302 -13.34 -7.62 -25.82
N GLN A 303 -13.00 -6.86 -24.77
CA GLN A 303 -12.07 -5.73 -24.86
C GLN A 303 -10.63 -6.24 -24.74
N GLY A 304 -9.92 -6.34 -25.86
CA GLY A 304 -8.57 -6.88 -25.90
C GLY A 304 -7.79 -6.48 -27.15
N ASN A 305 -6.56 -7.00 -27.25
CA ASN A 305 -5.75 -6.85 -28.45
C ASN A 305 -5.96 -8.08 -29.33
N GLY A 306 -6.48 -7.90 -30.54
CA GLY A 306 -6.83 -9.00 -31.45
C GLY A 306 -5.67 -9.95 -31.74
N VAL A 307 -4.48 -9.41 -32.00
CA VAL A 307 -3.27 -10.20 -32.31
C VAL A 307 -2.87 -11.08 -31.13
N LEU A 308 -2.93 -10.55 -29.90
CA LEU A 308 -2.62 -11.33 -28.69
C LEU A 308 -3.66 -12.42 -28.43
N LEU A 309 -4.94 -12.11 -28.64
CA LEU A 309 -6.03 -13.08 -28.49
C LEU A 309 -5.94 -14.21 -29.52
N GLU A 310 -5.61 -13.90 -30.77
CA GLU A 310 -5.35 -14.89 -31.83
C GLU A 310 -4.17 -15.78 -31.48
N ARG A 311 -3.07 -15.20 -30.99
CA ARG A 311 -1.92 -16.00 -30.57
C ARG A 311 -2.24 -16.92 -29.39
N ILE A 312 -3.06 -16.48 -28.44
CA ILE A 312 -3.55 -17.32 -27.33
C ILE A 312 -4.41 -18.45 -27.88
N ALA A 313 -5.40 -18.15 -28.72
CA ALA A 313 -6.28 -19.15 -29.30
C ALA A 313 -5.49 -20.19 -30.10
N LEU A 314 -4.54 -19.75 -30.93
CA LEU A 314 -3.66 -20.63 -31.69
C LEU A 314 -2.85 -21.55 -30.79
N ASN A 315 -2.23 -21.01 -29.73
CA ASN A 315 -1.49 -21.82 -28.76
C ASN A 315 -2.40 -22.83 -28.05
N LEU A 316 -3.61 -22.43 -27.68
CA LEU A 316 -4.59 -23.29 -27.01
C LEU A 316 -5.12 -24.41 -27.92
N VAL A 317 -5.12 -24.24 -29.24
CA VAL A 317 -5.53 -25.27 -30.20
C VAL A 317 -4.34 -26.14 -30.63
N GLN A 318 -3.20 -25.53 -30.98
CA GLN A 318 -2.02 -26.27 -31.45
C GLN A 318 -1.41 -27.16 -30.39
N ASN A 319 -1.41 -26.72 -29.12
CA ASN A 319 -0.78 -27.48 -28.05
C ASN A 319 -1.50 -28.84 -27.82
N PRO A 320 -2.84 -28.89 -27.67
CA PRO A 320 -3.58 -30.15 -27.69
C PRO A 320 -3.39 -30.97 -28.95
N VAL A 321 -3.40 -30.38 -30.15
CA VAL A 321 -3.14 -31.12 -31.41
C VAL A 321 -1.76 -31.79 -31.38
N ARG A 322 -0.74 -31.08 -30.85
CA ARG A 322 0.64 -31.57 -30.85
C ARG A 322 0.88 -32.74 -29.92
N TYR A 323 0.27 -32.69 -28.75
CA TYR A 323 0.49 -33.62 -27.65
C TYR A 323 -0.72 -34.51 -27.37
N ASN A 324 -1.63 -34.64 -28.33
CA ASN A 324 -2.83 -35.49 -28.20
C ASN A 324 -2.48 -36.98 -28.18
N VAL A 325 -3.46 -37.80 -27.83
CA VAL A 325 -3.37 -39.26 -27.94
C VAL A 325 -3.41 -39.71 -29.42
N PRO A 326 -2.75 -40.83 -29.77
CA PRO A 326 -2.59 -41.26 -31.17
C PRO A 326 -3.88 -41.81 -31.83
N GLU A 327 -4.87 -42.24 -31.04
CA GLU A 327 -6.14 -42.78 -31.53
C GLU A 327 -7.31 -42.04 -30.87
N GLU A 328 -8.28 -41.59 -31.68
CA GLU A 328 -9.51 -40.89 -31.28
C GLU A 328 -9.34 -39.58 -30.49
N GLY A 329 -8.17 -38.93 -30.59
CA GLY A 329 -7.91 -37.64 -29.96
C GLY A 329 -8.80 -36.52 -30.51
N TRP A 330 -9.35 -35.69 -29.64
CA TRP A 330 -10.11 -34.49 -30.03
C TRP A 330 -9.60 -33.25 -29.32
N VAL A 331 -9.86 -32.08 -29.93
CA VAL A 331 -9.61 -30.74 -29.37
C VAL A 331 -10.89 -29.93 -29.48
#